data_AF-A0A7C2IV95-F1
#
_entry.id   AF-A0A7C2IV95-F1
#
_cell.length_a   1.000
_cell.length_b   1.000
_cell.length_c   1.000
_cell.angle_alpha   90.00
_cell.angle_beta   90.00
_cell.angle_gamma   90.00
#
_symmetry.space_group_name_H-M   'P 1'
#
loop_
_entity.id
_entity.type
_entity.pdbx_description
1 polymer ?
#
loop_
_entity_poly.entity_id
_entity_poly.type
_entity_poly.pdbx_seq_one_letter_code
_entity_poly.pdbx_strand_id
1 'polypeptide(L)'
;MNIVLHTLIAAGVPALFAGFIWLLGGRISALVRFQWLLSPVAVGGGYLLTHILISGMPPLPPTDATHWLFYFALAGVALAWLAELPADYRWLWGAVVLLALGWMTVLGFKPLIESGYWTPVGGIRNVVLLSVATWLLMVLVAPNGEQEQGAGLPFLLTTLGGLSAGLIFYNKSASLGQLTGSLGAILGMGVFLGWLLPAFRLGRGAVSLALMLMAWLWAFAYGYAELPAHFLALLYLAGVSLAFNRWQPLARLHPAAQFGLRLALLLLLAGIPLLLSFRAYIAAQSEYLY
;
A
#
# COMPACT_ATOMS: atom_id res chain seq x y z
N MET A 1 -1.43 20.90 21.31
CA MET A 1 -2.34 19.76 21.04
C MET A 1 -1.58 18.47 21.34
N ASN A 2 -2.18 17.49 22.02
CA ASN A 2 -1.49 16.24 22.39
C ASN A 2 -1.08 15.47 21.11
N ILE A 3 0.17 15.01 21.01
CA ILE A 3 0.71 14.24 19.87
C ILE A 3 -0.19 13.03 19.58
N VAL A 4 -0.70 12.37 20.64
CA VAL A 4 -1.62 11.23 20.51
C VAL A 4 -2.91 11.64 19.79
N LEU A 5 -3.48 12.79 20.14
CA LEU A 5 -4.71 13.28 19.52
C LEU A 5 -4.49 13.64 18.05
N HIS A 6 -3.36 14.26 17.72
CA HIS A 6 -3.00 14.57 16.33
C HIS A 6 -2.87 13.30 15.49
N THR A 7 -2.17 12.28 15.98
CA THR A 7 -2.01 11.00 15.28
C THR A 7 -3.34 10.25 15.13
N LEU A 8 -4.19 10.27 16.16
CA LEU A 8 -5.54 9.69 16.09
C LEU A 8 -6.40 10.38 15.04
N ILE A 9 -6.33 11.71 14.91
CA ILE A 9 -7.06 12.46 13.89
C ILE A 9 -6.48 12.15 12.50
N ALA A 10 -5.16 12.22 12.35
CA ALA A 10 -4.47 12.05 11.08
C ALA A 10 -4.67 10.65 10.46
N ALA A 11 -4.76 9.60 11.26
CA ALA A 11 -5.04 8.24 10.78
C ALA A 11 -6.54 7.88 10.83
N GLY A 12 -7.24 8.32 11.88
CA GLY A 12 -8.62 7.94 12.16
C GLY A 12 -9.63 8.59 11.23
N VAL A 13 -9.51 9.89 10.95
CA VAL A 13 -10.45 10.58 10.04
C VAL A 13 -10.41 10.00 8.62
N PRO A 14 -9.24 9.78 8.00
CA PRO A 14 -9.15 9.09 6.72
C PRO A 14 -9.71 7.66 6.71
N ALA A 15 -9.47 6.89 7.78
CA ALA A 15 -9.99 5.54 7.89
C ALA A 15 -11.53 5.53 8.00
N LEU A 16 -12.10 6.42 8.80
CA LEU A 16 -13.55 6.60 8.91
C LEU A 16 -14.18 7.05 7.60
N PHE A 17 -13.52 7.96 6.87
CA PHE A 17 -13.94 8.39 5.53
C PHE A 17 -14.02 7.19 4.56
N ALA A 18 -12.97 6.36 4.51
CA ALA A 18 -12.96 5.17 3.67
C ALA A 18 -14.06 4.18 4.07
N GLY A 19 -14.24 3.95 5.38
CA GLY A 19 -15.31 3.11 5.92
C GLY A 19 -16.71 3.59 5.55
N PHE A 20 -16.93 4.91 5.62
CA PHE A 20 -18.19 5.53 5.23
C PHE A 20 -18.48 5.31 3.74
N ILE A 21 -17.50 5.50 2.85
CA ILE A 21 -17.68 5.27 1.41
C ILE A 21 -18.00 3.79 1.13
N TRP A 22 -17.29 2.86 1.76
CA TRP A 22 -17.56 1.42 1.61
C TRP A 22 -18.96 1.05 2.13
N LEU A 23 -19.40 1.63 3.25
CA LEU A 23 -20.75 1.42 3.77
C LEU A 23 -21.83 1.95 2.82
N LEU A 24 -21.65 3.14 2.26
CA LEU A 24 -22.57 3.71 1.28
C LEU A 24 -22.69 2.81 0.05
N GLY A 25 -21.55 2.35 -0.49
CA GLY A 25 -21.52 1.45 -1.64
C GLY A 25 -22.19 0.10 -1.39
N GLY A 26 -22.17 -0.39 -0.14
CA GLY A 26 -22.78 -1.69 0.22
C GLY A 26 -24.25 -1.64 0.64
N ARG A 27 -24.77 -0.48 1.07
CA ARG A 27 -26.13 -0.37 1.65
C ARG A 27 -27.14 0.34 0.75
N ILE A 28 -26.71 1.29 -0.08
CA ILE A 28 -27.62 2.06 -0.92
C ILE A 28 -27.75 1.35 -2.28
N SER A 29 -28.92 0.77 -2.56
CA SER A 29 -29.17 -0.02 -3.77
C SER A 29 -28.77 0.68 -5.08
N ALA A 30 -28.97 1.99 -5.16
CA ALA A 30 -28.54 2.81 -6.30
C ALA A 30 -27.00 2.87 -6.45
N LEU A 31 -26.25 2.85 -5.34
CA LEU A 31 -24.80 2.95 -5.31
C LEU A 31 -24.09 1.60 -5.39
N VAL A 32 -24.77 0.49 -5.08
CA VAL A 32 -24.23 -0.88 -5.24
C VAL A 32 -23.73 -1.11 -6.66
N ARG A 33 -24.45 -0.57 -7.67
CA ARG A 33 -24.05 -0.63 -9.08
C ARG A 33 -22.73 0.09 -9.39
N PHE A 34 -22.33 1.02 -8.52
CA PHE A 34 -21.11 1.81 -8.62
C PHE A 34 -20.06 1.40 -7.58
N GLN A 35 -20.24 0.29 -6.87
CA GLN A 35 -19.29 -0.17 -5.84
C GLN A 35 -17.87 -0.29 -6.40
N TRP A 36 -17.73 -0.73 -7.66
CA TRP A 36 -16.46 -0.81 -8.38
C TRP A 36 -15.75 0.55 -8.54
N LEU A 37 -16.50 1.67 -8.61
CA LEU A 37 -15.94 3.03 -8.60
C LEU A 37 -15.62 3.49 -7.17
N LEU A 38 -16.50 3.20 -6.22
CA LEU A 38 -16.42 3.70 -4.86
C LEU A 38 -15.27 3.06 -4.06
N SER A 39 -14.98 1.78 -4.30
CA SER A 39 -13.94 1.03 -3.60
C SER A 39 -12.54 1.67 -3.69
N PRO A 40 -11.97 1.96 -4.88
CA PRO A 40 -10.70 2.66 -4.98
C PRO A 40 -10.77 4.13 -4.55
N VAL A 41 -11.93 4.80 -4.68
CA VAL A 41 -12.11 6.16 -4.15
C VAL A 41 -12.02 6.18 -2.62
N ALA A 42 -12.52 5.15 -1.93
CA ALA A 42 -12.38 5.02 -0.48
C ALA A 42 -10.90 4.98 -0.07
N VAL A 43 -10.10 4.13 -0.72
CA VAL A 43 -8.66 3.99 -0.43
C VAL A 43 -7.88 5.25 -0.84
N GLY A 44 -8.07 5.71 -2.08
CA GLY A 44 -7.35 6.85 -2.62
C GLY A 44 -7.73 8.15 -1.93
N GLY A 45 -9.03 8.42 -1.76
CA GLY A 45 -9.52 9.60 -1.04
C GLY A 45 -9.10 9.61 0.43
N GLY A 46 -9.14 8.45 1.10
CA GLY A 46 -8.56 8.30 2.43
C GLY A 46 -7.06 8.65 2.42
N TYR A 47 -6.29 8.08 1.51
CA TYR A 47 -4.84 8.36 1.43
C TYR A 47 -4.54 9.83 1.12
N LEU A 48 -5.26 10.46 0.20
CA LEU A 48 -5.12 11.88 -0.12
C LEU A 48 -5.41 12.74 1.12
N LEU A 49 -6.46 12.41 1.88
CA LEU A 49 -6.79 13.11 3.12
C LEU A 49 -5.69 12.94 4.17
N THR A 50 -5.19 11.72 4.35
CA THR A 50 -4.01 11.44 5.20
C THR A 50 -2.82 12.31 4.78
N HIS A 51 -2.51 12.37 3.49
CA HIS A 51 -1.37 13.12 2.99
C HIS A 51 -1.52 14.62 3.29
N ILE A 52 -2.72 15.19 3.08
CA ILE A 52 -3.01 16.59 3.41
C ILE A 52 -2.86 16.84 4.92
N LEU A 53 -3.35 15.92 5.77
CA LEU A 53 -3.28 16.07 7.22
C LEU A 53 -1.86 15.93 7.79
N ILE A 54 -0.99 15.15 7.15
CA ILE A 54 0.38 14.88 7.63
C ILE A 54 1.40 15.81 6.98
N SER A 55 1.30 16.01 5.67
CA SER A 55 2.30 16.70 4.84
C SER A 55 1.81 18.02 4.24
N GLY A 56 0.52 18.35 4.40
CA GLY A 56 -0.09 19.51 3.77
C GLY A 56 -0.48 19.27 2.31
N MET A 57 -1.08 20.29 1.69
CA MET A 57 -1.42 20.25 0.26
C MET A 57 -0.15 20.46 -0.58
N PRO A 58 0.23 19.52 -1.45
CA PRO A 58 1.43 19.68 -2.27
C PRO A 58 1.24 20.77 -3.34
N PRO A 59 2.30 21.52 -3.69
CA PRO A 59 2.28 22.48 -4.78
C PRO A 59 2.28 21.76 -6.14
N LEU A 60 1.74 22.44 -7.16
CA LEU A 60 1.83 22.03 -8.56
C LEU A 60 2.68 23.06 -9.34
N PRO A 61 3.86 22.70 -9.87
CA PRO A 61 4.44 21.36 -9.93
C PRO A 61 5.01 20.84 -8.58
N PRO A 62 5.14 19.51 -8.40
CA PRO A 62 5.70 18.92 -7.19
C PRO A 62 7.15 19.34 -6.99
N THR A 63 7.47 19.86 -5.82
CA THR A 63 8.84 20.32 -5.46
C THR A 63 9.67 19.31 -4.67
N ASP A 64 9.04 18.27 -4.12
CA ASP A 64 9.68 17.26 -3.28
C ASP A 64 9.19 15.86 -3.67
N ALA A 65 9.99 14.85 -3.35
CA ALA A 65 9.70 13.44 -3.55
C ALA A 65 8.35 13.05 -2.91
N THR A 66 8.11 13.49 -1.68
CA THR A 66 6.89 13.16 -0.94
C THR A 66 5.63 13.71 -1.60
N HIS A 67 5.71 14.85 -2.30
CA HIS A 67 4.59 15.44 -3.04
C HIS A 67 4.11 14.55 -4.19
N TRP A 68 5.00 13.79 -4.82
CA TRP A 68 4.63 12.86 -5.89
C TRP A 68 3.65 11.77 -5.42
N LEU A 69 3.76 11.32 -4.16
CA LEU A 69 2.87 10.30 -3.60
C LEU A 69 1.40 10.73 -3.63
N PHE A 70 1.11 12.01 -3.42
CA PHE A 70 -0.24 12.56 -3.56
C PHE A 70 -0.78 12.43 -4.98
N TYR A 71 0.00 12.88 -5.97
CA TYR A 71 -0.40 12.81 -7.38
C TYR A 71 -0.47 11.37 -7.88
N PHE A 72 0.38 10.48 -7.34
CA PHE A 72 0.31 9.06 -7.64
C PHE A 72 -0.92 8.40 -7.05
N ALA A 73 -1.38 8.81 -5.87
CA ALA A 73 -2.66 8.36 -5.35
C ALA A 73 -3.83 8.84 -6.22
N LEU A 74 -3.80 10.09 -6.67
CA LEU A 74 -4.84 10.64 -7.55
C LEU A 74 -4.93 9.88 -8.88
N ALA A 75 -3.80 9.71 -9.58
CA ALA A 75 -3.73 8.91 -10.80
C ALA A 75 -4.04 7.42 -10.53
N GLY A 76 -3.63 6.92 -9.38
CA GLY A 76 -3.91 5.56 -8.90
C GLY A 76 -5.40 5.25 -8.79
N VAL A 77 -6.23 6.21 -8.37
CA VAL A 77 -7.69 6.04 -8.35
C VAL A 77 -8.22 5.74 -9.76
N ALA A 78 -7.78 6.49 -10.76
CA ALA A 78 -8.18 6.27 -12.15
C ALA A 78 -7.67 4.91 -12.69
N LEU A 79 -6.40 4.57 -12.41
CA LEU A 79 -5.84 3.27 -12.79
C LEU A 79 -6.53 2.09 -12.10
N ALA A 80 -6.99 2.29 -10.87
CA ALA A 80 -7.70 1.28 -10.10
C ALA A 80 -9.13 1.05 -10.61
N TRP A 81 -9.80 2.07 -11.15
CA TRP A 81 -11.07 1.87 -11.86
C TRP A 81 -10.91 0.97 -13.08
N LEU A 82 -9.81 1.11 -13.82
CA LEU A 82 -9.50 0.21 -14.94
C LEU A 82 -9.29 -1.24 -14.50
N ALA A 83 -8.99 -1.49 -13.22
CA ALA A 83 -8.84 -2.86 -12.71
C ALA A 83 -10.16 -3.62 -12.71
N GLU A 84 -11.29 -2.91 -12.69
CA GLU A 84 -12.65 -3.46 -12.66
C GLU A 84 -13.20 -3.77 -14.07
N LEU A 85 -12.37 -3.64 -15.11
CA LEU A 85 -12.74 -4.04 -16.47
C LEU A 85 -13.15 -5.54 -16.52
N PRO A 86 -14.06 -5.91 -17.44
CA PRO A 86 -14.44 -7.31 -17.66
C PRO A 86 -13.22 -8.18 -17.92
N ALA A 87 -13.31 -9.47 -17.56
CA ALA A 87 -12.18 -10.40 -17.58
C ALA A 87 -11.39 -10.39 -18.91
N ASP A 88 -12.10 -10.31 -20.04
CA ASP A 88 -11.56 -10.32 -21.39
C ASP A 88 -10.65 -9.11 -21.71
N TYR A 89 -10.82 -7.99 -20.98
CA TYR A 89 -10.07 -6.76 -21.17
C TYR A 89 -9.02 -6.51 -20.08
N ARG A 90 -8.86 -7.41 -19.11
CA ARG A 90 -7.93 -7.22 -17.99
C ARG A 90 -6.46 -7.23 -18.41
N TRP A 91 -6.13 -7.80 -19.57
CA TRP A 91 -4.78 -7.72 -20.13
C TRP A 91 -4.42 -6.27 -20.50
N LEU A 92 -5.38 -5.49 -20.99
CA LEU A 92 -5.19 -4.07 -21.33
C LEU A 92 -4.90 -3.26 -20.07
N TRP A 93 -5.65 -3.51 -18.99
CA TRP A 93 -5.36 -2.92 -17.68
C TRP A 93 -3.93 -3.23 -17.23
N GLY A 94 -3.51 -4.51 -17.32
CA GLY A 94 -2.16 -4.92 -16.97
C GLY A 94 -1.10 -4.16 -17.76
N ALA A 95 -1.27 -4.01 -19.08
CA ALA A 95 -0.34 -3.27 -19.93
C ALA A 95 -0.31 -1.77 -19.63
N VAL A 96 -1.48 -1.13 -19.50
CA VAL A 96 -1.62 0.31 -19.19
C VAL A 96 -1.01 0.62 -17.83
N VAL A 97 -1.28 -0.20 -16.82
CA VAL A 97 -0.70 -0.03 -15.47
C VAL A 97 0.81 -0.17 -15.51
N LEU A 98 1.38 -1.14 -16.24
CA LEU A 98 2.84 -1.28 -16.33
C LEU A 98 3.50 -0.02 -16.93
N LEU A 99 2.92 0.52 -18.00
CA LEU A 99 3.41 1.76 -18.62
C LEU A 99 3.26 2.96 -17.69
N ALA A 100 2.10 3.09 -17.04
CA ALA A 100 1.82 4.18 -16.11
C ALA A 100 2.77 4.13 -14.90
N LEU A 101 2.98 2.95 -14.31
CA LEU A 101 3.93 2.75 -13.22
C LEU A 101 5.34 3.09 -13.65
N GLY A 102 5.77 2.64 -14.84
CA GLY A 102 7.06 3.00 -15.42
C GLY A 102 7.28 4.51 -15.46
N TRP A 103 6.29 5.24 -15.98
CA TRP A 103 6.34 6.70 -16.05
C TRP A 103 6.33 7.36 -14.67
N MET A 104 5.47 6.90 -13.76
CA MET A 104 5.46 7.35 -12.37
C MET A 104 6.81 7.11 -11.69
N THR A 105 7.51 6.01 -12.00
CA THR A 105 8.78 5.67 -11.33
C THR A 105 9.88 6.58 -11.85
N VAL A 106 9.85 6.88 -13.16
CA VAL A 106 10.70 7.93 -13.73
C VAL A 106 10.46 9.26 -13.02
N LEU A 107 9.21 9.73 -12.93
CA LEU A 107 8.91 11.02 -12.28
C LEU A 107 9.33 11.05 -10.81
N GLY A 108 9.05 9.98 -10.08
CA GLY A 108 9.32 9.88 -8.64
C GLY A 108 10.81 9.78 -8.30
N PHE A 109 11.66 9.24 -9.19
CA PHE A 109 13.10 9.03 -8.92
C PHE A 109 14.04 9.82 -9.82
N LYS A 110 13.52 10.59 -10.79
CA LYS A 110 14.31 11.53 -11.60
C LYS A 110 15.25 12.41 -10.76
N PRO A 111 14.83 12.98 -9.61
CA PRO A 111 15.72 13.78 -8.78
C PRO A 111 16.96 13.03 -8.27
N LEU A 112 16.86 11.72 -7.98
CA LEU A 112 18.01 10.91 -7.53
C LEU A 112 19.01 10.63 -8.65
N ILE A 113 18.53 10.58 -9.89
CA ILE A 113 19.39 10.38 -11.07
C ILE A 113 20.06 11.70 -11.43
N GLU A 114 19.32 12.81 -11.43
CA GLU A 114 19.83 14.14 -11.79
C GLU A 114 20.80 14.70 -10.76
N SER A 115 20.63 14.39 -9.48
CA SER A 115 21.57 14.77 -8.43
C SER A 115 22.88 13.96 -8.45
N GLY A 116 22.95 12.90 -9.26
CA GLY A 116 24.08 11.98 -9.31
C GLY A 116 24.13 10.97 -8.17
N TYR A 117 23.13 10.95 -7.27
CA TYR A 117 23.05 9.95 -6.20
C TYR A 117 22.95 8.52 -6.76
N TRP A 118 22.16 8.34 -7.81
CA TRP A 118 22.15 7.13 -8.62
C TRP A 118 22.91 7.36 -9.92
N THR A 119 23.80 6.43 -10.28
CA THR A 119 24.36 6.41 -11.64
C THR A 119 23.23 6.25 -12.66
N PRO A 120 23.30 6.85 -13.86
CA PRO A 120 22.21 6.76 -14.83
C PRO A 120 21.78 5.32 -15.14
N VAL A 121 22.74 4.42 -15.31
CA VAL A 121 22.49 2.98 -15.53
C VAL A 121 21.85 2.33 -14.31
N GLY A 122 22.34 2.63 -13.11
CA GLY A 122 21.77 2.12 -11.85
C GLY A 122 20.34 2.62 -11.62
N GLY A 123 20.08 3.89 -11.91
CA GLY A 123 18.77 4.52 -11.82
C GLY A 123 17.76 3.91 -12.78
N ILE A 124 18.12 3.75 -14.06
CA ILE A 124 17.25 3.08 -15.05
C ILE A 124 16.94 1.64 -14.61
N ARG A 125 17.95 0.89 -14.15
CA ARG A 125 17.75 -0.47 -13.62
C ARG A 125 16.76 -0.49 -12.46
N ASN A 126 16.92 0.41 -11.49
CA ASN A 126 16.03 0.50 -10.34
C ASN A 126 14.60 0.88 -10.76
N VAL A 127 14.45 1.84 -11.69
CA VAL A 127 13.16 2.25 -12.25
C VAL A 127 12.44 1.04 -12.85
N VAL A 128 13.10 0.27 -13.71
CA VAL A 128 12.52 -0.92 -14.34
C VAL A 128 12.14 -1.97 -13.30
N LEU A 129 13.05 -2.29 -12.37
CA LEU A 129 12.80 -3.32 -11.35
C LEU A 129 11.63 -2.95 -10.44
N LEU A 130 11.57 -1.71 -9.95
CA LEU A 130 10.49 -1.24 -9.08
C LEU A 130 9.15 -1.21 -9.80
N SER A 131 9.13 -0.79 -11.07
CA SER A 131 7.91 -0.77 -11.89
C SER A 131 7.36 -2.17 -12.09
N VAL A 132 8.22 -3.12 -12.50
CA VAL A 132 7.83 -4.51 -12.75
C VAL A 132 7.43 -5.21 -11.45
N ALA A 133 8.16 -4.99 -10.35
CA ALA A 133 7.83 -5.56 -9.05
C ALA A 133 6.47 -5.05 -8.53
N THR A 134 6.21 -3.75 -8.65
CA THR A 134 4.93 -3.13 -8.27
C THR A 134 3.79 -3.66 -9.14
N TRP A 135 4.02 -3.75 -10.45
CA TRP A 135 3.06 -4.30 -11.40
C TRP A 135 2.71 -5.76 -11.08
N LEU A 136 3.71 -6.62 -10.87
CA LEU A 136 3.51 -8.03 -10.50
C LEU A 136 2.72 -8.14 -9.18
N LEU A 137 3.10 -7.36 -8.17
CA LEU A 137 2.39 -7.31 -6.90
C LEU A 137 0.90 -6.99 -7.09
N MET A 138 0.59 -5.95 -7.86
CA MET A 138 -0.80 -5.55 -8.15
C MET A 138 -1.55 -6.64 -8.93
N VAL A 139 -0.99 -7.13 -10.03
CA VAL A 139 -1.66 -8.12 -10.91
C VAL A 139 -1.93 -9.43 -10.19
N LEU A 140 -1.00 -9.88 -9.34
CA LEU A 140 -1.12 -11.15 -8.63
C LEU A 140 -2.15 -11.10 -7.50
N VAL A 141 -2.16 -10.00 -6.72
CA VAL A 141 -2.94 -9.91 -5.47
C VAL A 141 -4.29 -9.21 -5.66
N ALA A 142 -4.42 -8.26 -6.60
CA ALA A 142 -5.68 -7.53 -6.82
C ALA A 142 -6.92 -8.44 -7.01
N PRO A 143 -6.84 -9.61 -7.67
CA PRO A 143 -7.97 -10.54 -7.80
C PRO A 143 -8.56 -11.00 -6.45
N ASN A 144 -7.77 -11.03 -5.39
CA ASN A 144 -8.27 -11.39 -4.05
C ASN A 144 -9.32 -10.39 -3.55
N GLY A 145 -9.29 -9.14 -4.00
CA GLY A 145 -10.28 -8.12 -3.64
C GLY A 145 -11.71 -8.41 -4.14
N GLU A 146 -11.84 -9.20 -5.21
CA GLU A 146 -13.14 -9.67 -5.74
C GLU A 146 -13.52 -11.04 -5.17
N GLN A 147 -12.55 -11.90 -4.90
CA GLN A 147 -12.78 -13.31 -4.58
C GLN A 147 -13.00 -13.55 -3.08
N GLU A 148 -12.28 -12.82 -2.23
CA GLU A 148 -12.33 -13.00 -0.79
C GLU A 148 -13.40 -12.11 -0.14
N GLN A 149 -14.25 -12.73 0.68
CA GLN A 149 -15.26 -12.05 1.48
C GLN A 149 -14.83 -11.94 2.94
N GLY A 150 -15.37 -10.93 3.63
CA GLY A 150 -15.20 -10.73 5.06
C GLY A 150 -13.89 -10.02 5.43
N ALA A 151 -13.46 -10.22 6.67
CA ALA A 151 -12.38 -9.43 7.28
C ALA A 151 -10.95 -9.92 6.97
N GLY A 152 -10.79 -11.11 6.37
CA GLY A 152 -9.49 -11.76 6.21
C GLY A 152 -8.48 -10.96 5.37
N LEU A 153 -8.85 -10.59 4.14
CA LEU A 153 -7.98 -9.79 3.27
C LEU A 153 -7.69 -8.38 3.83
N PRO A 154 -8.69 -7.59 4.29
CA PRO A 154 -8.43 -6.35 4.99
C PRO A 154 -7.45 -6.49 6.16
N PHE A 155 -7.56 -7.58 6.93
CA PHE A 155 -6.68 -7.85 8.07
C PHE A 155 -5.23 -8.06 7.63
N LEU A 156 -5.01 -8.85 6.58
CA LEU A 156 -3.68 -9.08 6.02
C LEU A 156 -3.07 -7.77 5.48
N LEU A 157 -3.86 -6.96 4.79
CA LEU A 157 -3.40 -5.68 4.23
C LEU A 157 -3.12 -4.64 5.32
N THR A 158 -3.97 -4.49 6.35
CA THR A 158 -3.67 -3.59 7.47
C THR A 158 -2.44 -4.04 8.25
N THR A 159 -2.23 -5.36 8.39
CA THR A 159 -1.05 -5.93 9.06
C THR A 159 0.21 -5.61 8.24
N LEU A 160 0.17 -5.82 6.93
CA LEU A 160 1.27 -5.44 6.02
C LEU A 160 1.57 -3.94 6.11
N GLY A 161 0.54 -3.09 6.14
CA GLY A 161 0.68 -1.64 6.34
C GLY A 161 1.35 -1.29 7.67
N GLY A 162 0.92 -1.91 8.78
CA GLY A 162 1.49 -1.68 10.10
C GLY A 162 2.95 -2.14 10.22
N LEU A 163 3.27 -3.34 9.71
CA LEU A 163 4.65 -3.86 9.69
C LEU A 163 5.56 -2.98 8.82
N SER A 164 5.07 -2.58 7.64
CA SER A 164 5.79 -1.67 6.74
C SER A 164 6.02 -0.30 7.38
N ALA A 165 5.02 0.24 8.07
CA ALA A 165 5.10 1.52 8.76
C ALA A 165 6.19 1.51 9.83
N GLY A 166 6.20 0.49 10.69
CA GLY A 166 7.26 0.33 11.69
C GLY A 166 8.64 0.18 11.05
N LEU A 167 8.74 -0.62 9.99
CA LEU A 167 10.02 -0.87 9.32
C LEU A 167 10.59 0.40 8.71
N ILE A 168 9.76 1.20 8.03
CA ILE A 168 10.16 2.47 7.43
C ILE A 168 10.46 3.52 8.52
N PHE A 169 9.66 3.56 9.59
CA PHE A 169 9.86 4.48 10.70
C PHE A 169 11.23 4.28 11.37
N TYR A 170 11.58 3.03 11.69
CA TYR A 170 12.87 2.72 12.32
C TYR A 170 14.05 2.83 11.35
N ASN A 171 13.82 2.83 10.03
CA ASN A 171 14.81 3.14 8.99
C ASN A 171 14.74 4.63 8.56
N LYS A 172 14.71 5.54 9.54
CA LYS A 172 14.93 6.98 9.40
C LYS A 172 13.86 7.80 8.66
N SER A 173 12.68 7.27 8.33
CA SER A 173 11.60 8.11 7.76
C SER A 173 10.29 8.02 8.54
N ALA A 174 10.13 8.96 9.48
CA ALA A 174 8.90 9.07 10.26
C ALA A 174 7.69 9.43 9.38
N SER A 175 7.85 10.33 8.40
CA SER A 175 6.76 10.77 7.52
C SER A 175 6.26 9.65 6.62
N LEU A 176 7.15 8.92 5.93
CA LEU A 176 6.77 7.77 5.11
C LEU A 176 6.20 6.63 5.96
N GLY A 177 6.74 6.42 7.17
CA GLY A 177 6.20 5.48 8.14
C GLY A 177 4.76 5.82 8.54
N GLN A 178 4.46 7.08 8.85
CA GLN A 178 3.11 7.54 9.19
C GLN A 178 2.13 7.43 8.02
N LEU A 179 2.54 7.79 6.80
CA LEU A 179 1.72 7.62 5.59
C LEU A 179 1.38 6.14 5.36
N THR A 180 2.36 5.26 5.53
CA THR A 180 2.18 3.81 5.39
C THR A 180 1.27 3.24 6.47
N GLY A 181 1.46 3.67 7.72
CA GLY A 181 0.65 3.22 8.85
C GLY A 181 -0.81 3.68 8.71
N SER A 182 -1.01 4.91 8.22
CA SER A 182 -2.34 5.47 7.96
C SER A 182 -3.03 4.77 6.80
N LEU A 183 -2.29 4.39 5.73
CA LEU A 183 -2.82 3.52 4.68
C LEU A 183 -3.22 2.14 5.24
N GLY A 184 -2.43 1.59 6.16
CA GLY A 184 -2.80 0.41 6.94
C GLY A 184 -4.11 0.62 7.70
N ALA A 185 -4.25 1.73 8.43
CA ALA A 185 -5.47 2.06 9.18
C ALA A 185 -6.71 2.20 8.29
N ILE A 186 -6.58 2.81 7.11
CA ILE A 186 -7.64 2.89 6.08
C ILE A 186 -8.12 1.49 5.71
N LEU A 187 -7.20 0.56 5.45
CA LEU A 187 -7.53 -0.83 5.15
C LEU A 187 -8.08 -1.58 6.37
N GLY A 188 -7.62 -1.21 7.57
CA GLY A 188 -8.11 -1.72 8.85
C GLY A 188 -9.60 -1.46 9.07
N MET A 189 -10.13 -0.37 8.52
CA MET A 189 -11.58 -0.13 8.53
C MET A 189 -12.36 -1.22 7.79
N GLY A 190 -11.76 -1.83 6.75
CA GLY A 190 -12.32 -2.99 6.05
C GLY A 190 -12.41 -4.24 6.93
N VAL A 191 -11.59 -4.38 7.98
CA VAL A 191 -11.68 -5.49 8.96
C VAL A 191 -12.98 -5.37 9.73
N PHE A 192 -13.24 -4.17 10.27
CA PHE A 192 -14.46 -3.90 11.02
C PHE A 192 -15.70 -4.08 10.15
N LEU A 193 -15.68 -3.57 8.91
CA LEU A 193 -16.78 -3.80 7.97
C LEU A 193 -16.94 -5.28 7.61
N GLY A 194 -15.85 -6.02 7.41
CA GLY A 194 -15.89 -7.45 7.11
C GLY A 194 -16.45 -8.30 8.25
N TRP A 195 -16.29 -7.86 9.51
CA TRP A 195 -16.93 -8.50 10.66
C TRP A 195 -18.42 -8.16 10.76
N LEU A 196 -18.80 -6.91 10.47
CA LEU A 196 -20.21 -6.49 10.50
C LEU A 196 -21.02 -6.99 9.30
N LEU A 197 -20.37 -7.14 8.15
CA LEU A 197 -20.97 -7.48 6.86
C LEU A 197 -20.19 -8.66 6.25
N PRO A 198 -20.62 -9.91 6.48
CA PRO A 198 -19.89 -11.09 6.01
C PRO A 198 -19.70 -11.14 4.48
N ALA A 199 -20.62 -10.54 3.71
CA ALA A 199 -20.54 -10.43 2.26
C ALA A 199 -19.64 -9.28 1.75
N PHE A 200 -19.04 -8.49 2.65
CA PHE A 200 -18.17 -7.38 2.30
C PHE A 200 -16.96 -7.87 1.50
N ARG A 201 -16.62 -7.10 0.47
CA ARG A 201 -15.44 -7.28 -0.39
C ARG A 201 -14.80 -5.92 -0.59
N LEU A 202 -13.47 -5.86 -0.53
CA LEU A 202 -12.74 -4.61 -0.77
C LEU A 202 -12.90 -4.12 -2.21
N GLY A 203 -13.02 -5.03 -3.17
CA GLY A 203 -12.96 -4.74 -4.60
C GLY A 203 -11.53 -4.78 -5.12
N ARG A 204 -11.37 -5.17 -6.39
CA ARG A 204 -10.06 -5.36 -7.02
C ARG A 204 -9.32 -4.04 -7.18
N GLY A 205 -10.04 -2.97 -7.54
CA GLY A 205 -9.49 -1.62 -7.63
C GLY A 205 -8.91 -1.15 -6.30
N ALA A 206 -9.62 -1.33 -5.18
CA ALA A 206 -9.14 -0.94 -3.85
C ALA A 206 -7.86 -1.68 -3.46
N VAL A 207 -7.82 -3.00 -3.66
CA VAL A 207 -6.63 -3.82 -3.33
C VAL A 207 -5.46 -3.43 -4.22
N SER A 208 -5.70 -3.25 -5.52
CA SER A 208 -4.68 -2.81 -6.47
C SER A 208 -4.09 -1.45 -6.08
N LEU A 209 -4.94 -0.47 -5.75
CA LEU A 209 -4.51 0.86 -5.35
C LEU A 209 -3.73 0.83 -4.02
N ALA A 210 -4.22 0.08 -3.04
CA ALA A 210 -3.55 -0.04 -1.75
C ALA A 210 -2.14 -0.62 -1.89
N LEU A 211 -1.98 -1.68 -2.68
CA LEU A 211 -0.68 -2.31 -2.93
C LEU A 211 0.23 -1.41 -3.76
N MET A 212 -0.32 -0.69 -4.74
CA MET A 212 0.42 0.31 -5.49
C MET A 212 1.00 1.36 -4.55
N LEU A 213 0.17 1.94 -3.68
CA LEU A 213 0.59 2.98 -2.73
C LEU A 213 1.59 2.45 -1.70
N MET A 214 1.40 1.23 -1.18
CA MET A 214 2.38 0.58 -0.31
C MET A 214 3.72 0.40 -1.03
N ALA A 215 3.70 -0.14 -2.25
CA ALA A 215 4.92 -0.35 -3.04
C ALA A 215 5.64 0.97 -3.34
N TRP A 216 4.90 2.04 -3.61
CA TRP A 216 5.47 3.39 -3.73
C TRP A 216 6.10 3.86 -2.43
N LEU A 217 5.40 3.75 -1.31
CA LEU A 217 5.97 4.13 -0.01
C LEU A 217 7.26 3.35 0.29
N TRP A 218 7.31 2.05 -0.04
CA TRP A 218 8.53 1.24 0.11
C TRP A 218 9.64 1.69 -0.85
N ALA A 219 9.30 1.96 -2.10
CA ALA A 219 10.25 2.42 -3.11
C ALA A 219 10.83 3.80 -2.75
N PHE A 220 9.99 4.72 -2.25
CA PHE A 220 10.43 6.03 -1.77
C PHE A 220 11.28 5.90 -0.51
N ALA A 221 10.95 4.98 0.40
CA ALA A 221 11.83 4.68 1.52
C ALA A 221 13.19 4.14 1.07
N TYR A 222 13.24 3.30 0.03
CA TYR A 222 14.49 2.83 -0.57
C TYR A 222 15.31 3.98 -1.19
N GLY A 223 14.69 4.82 -2.02
CA GLY A 223 15.40 5.87 -2.73
C GLY A 223 15.80 7.06 -1.86
N TYR A 224 14.93 7.48 -0.94
CA TYR A 224 15.06 8.74 -0.20
C TYR A 224 15.31 8.58 1.30
N ALA A 225 15.04 7.39 1.87
CA ALA A 225 15.30 7.09 3.29
C ALA A 225 16.33 5.98 3.48
N GLU A 226 17.06 5.61 2.41
CA GLU A 226 18.12 4.59 2.43
C GLU A 226 17.66 3.23 2.96
N LEU A 227 16.37 2.86 2.81
CA LEU A 227 15.89 1.55 3.23
C LEU A 227 16.73 0.46 2.55
N PRO A 228 17.34 -0.48 3.29
CA PRO A 228 18.18 -1.51 2.68
C PRO A 228 17.43 -2.33 1.62
N ALA A 229 18.09 -2.60 0.49
CA ALA A 229 17.49 -3.29 -0.65
C ALA A 229 16.91 -4.68 -0.29
N HIS A 230 17.52 -5.38 0.68
CA HIS A 230 17.02 -6.67 1.14
C HIS A 230 15.72 -6.54 1.96
N PHE A 231 15.55 -5.48 2.75
CA PHE A 231 14.27 -5.18 3.42
C PHE A 231 13.19 -4.81 2.42
N LEU A 232 13.54 -4.04 1.38
CA LEU A 232 12.62 -3.75 0.28
C LEU A 232 12.15 -5.05 -0.41
N ALA A 233 13.08 -5.94 -0.75
CA ALA A 233 12.75 -7.22 -1.39
C ALA A 233 11.82 -8.07 -0.50
N LEU A 234 12.09 -8.11 0.81
CA LEU A 234 11.24 -8.83 1.77
C LEU A 234 9.83 -8.23 1.89
N LEU A 235 9.67 -6.91 1.82
CA LEU A 235 8.35 -6.26 1.79
C LEU A 235 7.57 -6.61 0.51
N TYR A 236 8.21 -6.60 -0.65
CA TYR A 236 7.58 -7.05 -1.89
C TYR A 236 7.18 -8.52 -1.83
N LEU A 237 8.04 -9.40 -1.30
CA LEU A 237 7.72 -10.81 -1.10
C LEU A 237 6.57 -10.99 -0.10
N ALA A 238 6.53 -10.21 0.97
CA ALA A 238 5.42 -10.20 1.94
C ALA A 238 4.11 -9.82 1.24
N GLY A 239 4.11 -8.77 0.41
CA GLY A 239 2.95 -8.41 -0.41
C GLY A 239 2.54 -9.50 -1.39
N VAL A 240 3.48 -10.10 -2.12
CA VAL A 240 3.22 -11.17 -3.09
C VAL A 240 2.68 -12.44 -2.40
N SER A 241 3.11 -12.72 -1.16
CA SER A 241 2.63 -13.86 -0.39
C SER A 241 1.11 -13.86 -0.19
N LEU A 242 0.46 -12.69 -0.28
CA LEU A 242 -0.99 -12.57 -0.21
C LEU A 242 -1.71 -13.30 -1.35
N ALA A 243 -1.07 -13.45 -2.51
CA ALA A 243 -1.60 -14.15 -3.68
C ALA A 243 -1.46 -15.69 -3.60
N PHE A 244 -0.88 -16.24 -2.53
CA PHE A 244 -0.60 -17.68 -2.43
C PHE A 244 -1.85 -18.57 -2.41
N ASN A 245 -3.00 -18.02 -2.01
CA ASN A 245 -4.29 -18.70 -2.10
C ASN A 245 -4.67 -19.12 -3.53
N ARG A 246 -4.08 -18.48 -4.55
CA ARG A 246 -4.32 -18.79 -5.96
C ARG A 246 -3.40 -19.87 -6.50
N TRP A 247 -2.41 -20.31 -5.73
CA TRP A 247 -1.55 -21.40 -6.13
C TRP A 247 -2.29 -22.73 -5.92
N GLN A 248 -2.47 -23.51 -6.99
CA GLN A 248 -3.29 -24.73 -6.99
C GLN A 248 -3.09 -25.69 -5.79
N PRO A 249 -1.85 -25.99 -5.33
CA PRO A 249 -1.70 -26.87 -4.16
C PRO A 249 -2.26 -26.25 -2.88
N LEU A 250 -2.16 -24.93 -2.72
CA LEU A 250 -2.62 -24.20 -1.53
C LEU A 250 -4.11 -23.87 -1.59
N ALA A 251 -4.68 -23.72 -2.79
CA ALA A 251 -6.10 -23.43 -2.99
C ALA A 251 -7.02 -24.53 -2.42
N ARG A 252 -6.51 -25.75 -2.21
CA ARG A 252 -7.23 -26.88 -1.62
C ARG A 252 -7.29 -26.85 -0.09
N LEU A 253 -6.48 -26.01 0.55
CA LEU A 253 -6.45 -25.90 2.01
C LEU A 253 -7.75 -25.26 2.53
N HIS A 254 -8.13 -25.57 3.76
CA HIS A 254 -9.22 -24.91 4.45
C HIS A 254 -8.98 -23.37 4.51
N PRO A 255 -10.01 -22.51 4.36
CA PRO A 255 -9.83 -21.06 4.32
C PRO A 255 -9.06 -20.49 5.53
N ALA A 256 -9.29 -21.05 6.73
CA ALA A 256 -8.54 -20.66 7.94
C ALA A 256 -7.04 -21.00 7.84
N ALA A 257 -6.68 -22.14 7.23
CA ALA A 257 -5.29 -22.52 7.01
C ALA A 257 -4.63 -21.63 5.95
N GLN A 258 -5.35 -21.26 4.89
CA GLN A 258 -4.85 -20.32 3.89
C GLN A 258 -4.59 -18.93 4.49
N PHE A 259 -5.50 -18.44 5.34
CA PHE A 259 -5.29 -17.21 6.09
C PHE A 259 -4.10 -17.31 7.03
N GLY A 260 -4.03 -18.38 7.84
CA GLY A 260 -2.93 -18.60 8.80
C GLY A 260 -1.57 -18.67 8.12
N LEU A 261 -1.46 -19.35 6.97
CA LEU A 261 -0.23 -19.42 6.18
C LEU A 261 0.20 -18.03 5.69
N ARG A 262 -0.72 -17.25 5.10
CA ARG A 262 -0.42 -15.91 4.61
C ARG A 262 -0.02 -14.97 5.74
N LEU A 263 -0.70 -15.05 6.89
CA LEU A 263 -0.35 -14.27 8.07
C LEU A 263 1.04 -14.66 8.60
N ALA A 264 1.35 -15.95 8.68
CA ALA A 264 2.66 -16.42 9.12
C ALA A 264 3.78 -15.93 8.17
N LEU A 265 3.55 -15.97 6.85
CA LEU A 265 4.48 -15.45 5.86
C LEU A 265 4.66 -13.93 5.99
N LEU A 266 3.59 -13.16 6.20
CA LEU A 266 3.69 -11.72 6.46
C LEU A 266 4.54 -11.43 7.70
N LEU A 267 4.27 -12.11 8.82
CA LEU A 267 4.99 -11.92 10.07
C LEU A 267 6.47 -12.33 9.95
N LEU A 268 6.76 -13.38 9.19
CA LEU A 268 8.13 -13.82 8.94
C LEU A 268 8.86 -12.82 8.03
N LEU A 269 8.29 -12.49 6.87
CA LEU A 269 8.94 -11.69 5.84
C LEU A 269 9.04 -10.22 6.21
N ALA A 270 8.04 -9.62 6.87
CA ALA A 270 8.07 -8.21 7.26
C ALA A 270 8.32 -8.01 8.77
N GLY A 271 7.89 -8.93 9.62
CA GLY A 271 8.07 -8.83 11.07
C GLY A 271 9.50 -9.09 11.55
N ILE A 272 10.25 -10.01 10.92
CA ILE A 272 11.67 -10.21 11.25
C ILE A 272 12.50 -8.96 10.91
N PRO A 273 12.44 -8.38 9.69
CA PRO A 273 13.09 -7.10 9.38
C PRO A 273 12.71 -5.96 10.31
N LEU A 274 11.43 -5.87 10.68
CA LEU A 274 10.96 -4.88 11.64
C LEU A 274 11.66 -5.04 12.99
N LEU A 275 11.72 -6.26 13.52
CA LEU A 275 12.40 -6.55 14.79
C LEU A 275 13.89 -6.21 14.72
N LEU A 276 14.57 -6.56 13.62
CA LEU A 276 15.97 -6.23 13.42
C LEU A 276 16.19 -4.72 13.36
N SER A 277 15.35 -3.99 12.63
CA SER A 277 15.42 -2.53 12.51
C SER A 277 15.15 -1.84 13.85
N PHE A 278 14.18 -2.35 14.62
CA PHE A 278 13.90 -1.86 15.96
C PHE A 278 15.09 -2.05 16.91
N ARG A 279 15.72 -3.23 16.90
CA ARG A 279 16.91 -3.49 17.72
C ARG A 279 18.08 -2.58 17.35
N ALA A 280 18.32 -2.41 16.05
CA ALA A 280 19.36 -1.49 15.56
C ALA A 280 19.10 -0.05 16.00
N TYR A 281 17.84 0.41 15.93
CA TYR A 281 17.42 1.72 16.39
C TYR A 281 17.68 1.92 17.90
N ILE A 282 17.29 0.96 18.75
CA ILE A 282 17.50 1.04 20.20
C ILE A 282 19.00 1.04 20.54
N ALA A 283 19.80 0.20 19.87
CA ALA A 283 21.25 0.16 20.08
C ALA A 283 21.91 1.52 19.75
N ALA A 284 21.52 2.14 18.64
CA ALA A 284 22.02 3.46 18.26
C ALA A 284 21.63 4.57 19.26
N GLN A 285 20.48 4.46 19.93
CA GLN A 285 20.08 5.42 20.97
C GLN A 285 20.87 5.24 22.28
N SER A 286 21.28 4.01 22.61
CA SER A 286 22.03 3.75 23.85
C SER A 286 23.49 4.25 23.82
N GLU A 287 24.04 4.55 22.64
CA GLU A 287 25.41 5.08 22.49
C GLU A 287 25.51 6.59 22.76
N TYR A 288 24.40 7.33 22.72
CA TYR A 288 24.36 8.74 23.07
C TYR A 288 23.89 8.92 24.52
N LEU A 289 24.82 8.75 25.46
CA LEU A 289 24.64 9.19 26.84
C LEU A 289 24.64 10.73 26.85
N TYR A 290 23.47 11.34 27.06
CA TYR A 290 23.37 12.73 27.50
C TYR A 290 23.89 12.88 28.93
#